data_AF-A0A7S0A4C6-F1
#
_entry.id   AF-A0A7S0A4C6-F1
#
_cell.length_a   1.000
_cell.length_b   1.000
_cell.length_c   1.000
_cell.angle_alpha   90.00
_cell.angle_beta   90.00
_cell.angle_gamma   90.00
#
_symmetry.space_group_name_H-M   'P 1'
#
loop_
_entity.id
_entity.type
_entity.pdbx_description
1 polymer ?
#
loop_
_entity_poly.entity_id
_entity_poly.type
_entity_poly.pdbx_seq_one_letter_code
_entity_poly.pdbx_strand_id
1 'polypeptide(L)'
;SSAQRGGGGAGRRGPDRPAPPRGPCRQMCVGGPIQRASACGLSPDEFIRRFVAENTPVVLEDALSEGWARALAWTPNSLAELAPPGTTVRVAPLMADGRDKWVESSQLWPGASELKALPGVIHTDRVLAVAAARIEVSAEEFAGSLRGEGPLPALYADGASNLEHSFGFLAGDVPAPPEVGASLLFRRTDLWLGSRTLSTLHFDNYENLFAQLVGEKEFLLCPPGDTPFLVEGRLRKAYATWSGEEGGSRFARTAGGPSGGGGL
;
A
#
# COMPACT_ATOMS: atom_id res chain seq x y z
N SER A 1 2.07 17.01 75.68
CA SER A 1 1.33 16.42 74.54
C SER A 1 2.35 16.07 73.46
N SER A 2 3.06 14.95 73.65
CA SER A 2 3.03 13.75 72.79
C SER A 2 3.61 13.95 71.39
N ALA A 3 4.89 13.59 71.26
CA ALA A 3 5.55 13.28 70.00
C ALA A 3 5.07 11.90 69.50
N GLN A 4 4.86 11.75 68.19
CA GLN A 4 4.84 10.44 67.52
C GLN A 4 5.49 10.52 66.15
N ARG A 5 6.34 9.52 65.91
CA ARG A 5 7.06 9.19 64.68
C ARG A 5 6.18 8.33 63.76
N GLY A 6 6.38 8.44 62.45
CA GLY A 6 6.17 7.39 61.44
C GLY A 6 7.06 7.76 60.25
N GLY A 7 8.04 6.98 59.79
CA GLY A 7 7.92 5.60 59.27
C GLY A 7 7.24 5.71 57.90
N GLY A 8 7.88 5.64 56.74
CA GLY A 8 8.87 4.67 56.26
C GLY A 8 8.37 4.21 54.88
N GLY A 9 9.14 4.41 53.82
CA GLY A 9 8.68 4.09 52.46
C GLY A 9 9.72 4.40 51.38
N ALA A 10 10.96 3.97 51.58
CA ALA A 10 11.95 3.95 50.52
C ALA A 10 11.52 2.90 49.48
N GLY A 11 10.93 3.36 48.38
CA GLY A 11 10.66 2.53 47.21
C GLY A 11 11.98 2.00 46.67
N ARG A 12 12.21 0.69 46.87
CA ARG A 12 13.33 -0.03 46.28
C ARG A 12 13.21 0.07 44.76
N ARG A 13 14.08 0.86 44.12
CA ARG A 13 14.33 0.73 42.68
C ARG A 13 14.87 -0.68 42.47
N GLY A 14 14.14 -1.49 41.71
CA GLY A 14 14.67 -2.77 41.22
C GLY A 14 15.95 -2.52 40.43
N PRO A 15 16.87 -3.49 40.35
CA PRO A 15 18.12 -3.30 39.65
C PRO A 15 17.82 -2.88 38.19
N ASP A 16 18.41 -1.76 37.78
CA ASP A 16 18.44 -1.31 36.39
C ASP A 16 18.93 -2.49 35.56
N ARG A 17 18.03 -3.11 34.79
CA ARG A 17 18.45 -4.06 33.76
C ARG A 17 19.29 -3.26 32.78
N PRO A 18 20.57 -3.59 32.58
CA PRO A 18 21.35 -2.92 31.56
C PRO A 18 20.63 -3.09 30.22
N ALA A 19 20.48 -1.98 29.48
CA ALA A 19 20.01 -2.04 28.11
C ALA A 19 20.86 -3.09 27.36
N PRO A 20 20.25 -3.96 26.54
CA PRO A 20 21.01 -4.94 25.79
C PRO A 20 22.10 -4.20 25.01
N PRO A 21 23.33 -4.77 24.93
CA PRO A 21 24.40 -4.13 24.21
C PRO A 21 23.91 -3.84 22.79
N ARG A 22 24.02 -2.58 22.36
CA ARG A 22 23.84 -2.23 20.96
C ARG A 22 24.93 -2.99 20.21
N GLY A 23 24.56 -4.14 19.66
CA GLY A 23 25.41 -4.87 18.73
C GLY A 23 25.85 -3.92 17.62
N PRO A 24 26.95 -4.24 16.90
CA PRO A 24 27.40 -3.41 15.78
C PRO A 24 26.18 -3.09 14.91
N CYS A 25 26.02 -1.79 14.60
CA CYS A 25 24.96 -1.30 13.73
C CYS A 25 25.14 -2.01 12.39
N ARG A 26 24.46 -3.14 12.21
CA ARG A 26 24.46 -3.87 10.95
C ARG A 26 23.80 -2.92 9.95
N GLN A 27 24.58 -2.52 8.97
CA GLN A 27 24.12 -1.70 7.87
C GLN A 27 22.98 -2.45 7.18
N MET A 28 21.88 -1.76 6.85
CA MET A 28 20.87 -2.33 5.95
C MET A 28 21.58 -2.86 4.71
N CYS A 29 21.13 -3.98 4.18
CA CYS A 29 21.72 -4.52 2.97
C CYS A 29 21.48 -3.49 1.85
N VAL A 30 22.52 -2.75 1.46
CA VAL A 30 22.44 -1.87 0.29
C VAL A 30 22.40 -2.82 -0.90
N GLY A 31 21.18 -3.12 -1.36
CA GLY A 31 20.95 -4.04 -2.46
C GLY A 31 21.69 -3.57 -3.72
N GLY A 32 22.30 -4.51 -4.41
CA GLY A 32 22.80 -4.30 -5.77
C GLY A 32 21.64 -4.09 -6.76
N PRO A 33 21.95 -3.84 -8.04
CA PRO A 33 20.92 -3.72 -9.07
C PRO A 33 20.05 -4.99 -9.12
N ILE A 34 18.74 -4.82 -9.34
CA ILE A 34 17.82 -5.94 -9.54
C ILE A 34 18.19 -6.68 -10.82
N GLN A 35 18.23 -8.01 -10.75
CA GLN A 35 18.52 -8.85 -11.91
C GLN A 35 17.46 -8.64 -12.99
N ARG A 36 17.92 -8.59 -14.24
CA ARG A 36 17.07 -8.57 -15.44
C ARG A 36 17.24 -9.89 -16.18
N ALA A 37 16.14 -10.46 -16.66
CA ALA A 37 16.15 -11.71 -17.43
C ALA A 37 15.07 -11.64 -18.51
N SER A 38 15.38 -12.11 -19.71
CA SER A 38 14.35 -12.30 -20.73
C SER A 38 13.42 -13.44 -20.31
N ALA A 39 12.11 -13.22 -20.46
CA ALA A 39 11.09 -14.25 -20.30
C ALA A 39 11.11 -15.24 -21.47
N CYS A 40 11.63 -14.84 -22.64
CA CYS A 40 11.81 -15.72 -23.77
C CYS A 40 12.81 -16.84 -23.43
N GLY A 41 12.33 -18.08 -23.47
CA GLY A 41 13.13 -19.27 -23.16
C GLY A 41 13.31 -19.54 -21.66
N LEU A 42 12.76 -18.72 -20.78
CA LEU A 42 12.71 -19.01 -19.34
C LEU A 42 11.47 -19.86 -19.06
N SER A 43 11.69 -21.16 -18.82
CA SER A 43 10.57 -22.06 -18.49
C SER A 43 9.94 -21.71 -17.13
N PRO A 44 8.63 -21.97 -16.92
CA PRO A 44 7.97 -21.72 -15.65
C PRO A 44 8.66 -22.37 -14.45
N ASP A 45 9.12 -23.62 -14.58
CA ASP A 45 9.82 -24.34 -13.50
C ASP A 45 11.21 -23.78 -13.22
N GLU A 46 11.89 -23.24 -14.23
CA GLU A 46 13.14 -22.54 -14.03
C GLU A 46 12.91 -21.19 -13.34
N PHE A 47 11.86 -20.45 -13.71
CA PHE A 47 11.46 -19.22 -13.04
C PHE A 47 11.17 -19.46 -11.54
N ILE A 48 10.40 -20.51 -11.22
CA ILE A 48 10.14 -20.89 -9.83
C ILE A 48 11.44 -21.20 -9.08
N ARG A 49 12.31 -22.05 -9.65
CA ARG A 49 13.56 -22.48 -8.97
C ARG A 49 14.55 -21.34 -8.78
N ARG A 50 14.68 -20.43 -9.74
CA ARG A 50 15.71 -19.38 -9.72
C ARG A 50 15.30 -18.15 -8.92
N PHE A 51 14.02 -17.80 -8.90
CA PHE A 51 13.57 -16.52 -8.38
C PHE A 51 12.58 -16.67 -7.23
N VAL A 52 11.51 -17.44 -7.42
CA VAL A 52 10.45 -17.58 -6.41
C VAL A 52 10.94 -18.35 -5.18
N ALA A 53 11.54 -19.53 -5.38
CA ALA A 53 12.05 -20.37 -4.29
C ALA A 53 13.18 -19.69 -3.49
N GLU A 54 13.96 -18.83 -4.15
CA GLU A 54 15.08 -18.09 -3.56
C GLU A 54 14.68 -16.70 -3.04
N ASN A 55 13.39 -16.35 -3.07
CA ASN A 55 12.86 -15.04 -2.65
C ASN A 55 13.67 -13.87 -3.27
N THR A 56 13.96 -13.97 -4.56
CA THR A 56 14.82 -13.06 -5.29
C THR A 56 14.02 -12.28 -6.34
N PRO A 57 13.95 -10.93 -6.24
CA PRO A 57 13.26 -10.12 -7.23
C PRO A 57 13.97 -10.15 -8.59
N VAL A 58 13.18 -10.10 -9.66
CA VAL A 58 13.67 -10.07 -11.05
C VAL A 58 12.79 -9.15 -11.90
N VAL A 59 13.42 -8.42 -12.82
CA VAL A 59 12.71 -7.74 -13.92
C VAL A 59 12.70 -8.69 -15.12
N LEU A 60 11.50 -9.11 -15.52
CA LEU A 60 11.30 -9.95 -16.69
C LEU A 60 11.11 -9.09 -17.93
N GLU A 61 12.06 -9.16 -18.85
CA GLU A 61 12.01 -8.52 -20.17
C GLU A 61 11.29 -9.45 -21.16
N ASP A 62 10.70 -8.91 -22.22
CA ASP A 62 10.01 -9.68 -23.27
C ASP A 62 8.84 -10.57 -22.76
N ALA A 63 8.30 -10.29 -21.57
CA ALA A 63 7.21 -11.08 -20.96
C ALA A 63 5.82 -10.75 -21.51
N LEU A 64 5.65 -9.55 -22.07
CA LEU A 64 4.36 -9.06 -22.57
C LEU A 64 4.25 -9.36 -24.07
N SER A 65 3.41 -10.34 -24.41
CA SER A 65 3.15 -10.74 -25.80
C SER A 65 2.31 -9.70 -26.56
N GLU A 66 2.13 -9.89 -27.87
CA GLU A 66 1.30 -9.03 -28.72
C GLU A 66 -0.14 -8.86 -28.20
N GLY A 67 -0.66 -9.82 -27.43
CA GLY A 67 -1.98 -9.72 -26.79
C GLY A 67 -2.10 -8.51 -25.85
N TRP A 68 -1.00 -8.00 -25.31
CA TRP A 68 -0.97 -6.85 -24.41
C TRP A 68 -0.98 -5.50 -25.15
N ALA A 69 -0.92 -5.49 -26.48
CA ALA A 69 -0.77 -4.27 -27.28
C ALA A 69 -1.84 -3.20 -26.98
N ARG A 70 -3.09 -3.61 -26.71
CA ARG A 70 -4.18 -2.68 -26.36
C ARG A 70 -3.94 -2.01 -25.01
N ALA A 71 -3.58 -2.78 -23.98
CA ALA A 71 -3.29 -2.26 -22.66
C ALA A 71 -2.03 -1.39 -22.62
N LEU A 72 -1.01 -1.72 -23.42
CA LEU A 72 0.20 -0.92 -23.59
C LEU A 72 -0.05 0.43 -24.28
N ALA A 73 -1.15 0.56 -25.01
CA ALA A 73 -1.53 1.78 -25.71
C ALA A 73 -2.54 2.64 -24.93
N TRP A 74 -2.86 2.27 -23.68
CA TRP A 74 -3.82 3.02 -22.88
C TRP A 74 -3.38 4.47 -22.64
N THR A 75 -4.34 5.35 -22.76
CA THR A 75 -4.27 6.77 -22.37
C THR A 75 -5.45 7.10 -21.46
N PRO A 76 -5.39 8.20 -20.68
CA PRO A 76 -6.55 8.65 -19.91
C PRO A 76 -7.83 8.76 -20.75
N ASN A 77 -7.72 9.22 -22.01
CA ASN A 77 -8.87 9.34 -22.91
C ASN A 77 -9.45 7.96 -23.28
N SER A 78 -8.59 7.01 -23.65
CA SER A 78 -9.05 5.65 -23.95
C SER A 78 -9.74 4.98 -22.76
N LEU A 79 -9.31 5.27 -21.52
CA LEU A 79 -9.97 4.74 -20.32
C LEU A 79 -11.39 5.28 -20.18
N ALA A 80 -11.62 6.56 -20.49
CA ALA A 80 -12.96 7.15 -20.49
C ALA A 80 -13.82 6.64 -21.65
N GLU A 81 -13.23 6.45 -22.84
CA GLU A 81 -13.94 5.95 -24.04
C GLU A 81 -14.36 4.48 -23.91
N LEU A 82 -13.55 3.65 -23.25
CA LEU A 82 -13.85 2.23 -23.00
C LEU A 82 -14.90 2.05 -21.90
N ALA A 83 -15.13 3.06 -21.05
CA ALA A 83 -16.12 2.99 -19.99
C ALA A 83 -17.54 3.18 -20.56
N PRO A 84 -18.49 2.28 -20.27
CA PRO A 84 -19.89 2.50 -20.64
C PRO A 84 -20.42 3.85 -20.10
N PRO A 85 -21.36 4.51 -20.79
CA PRO A 85 -21.94 5.77 -20.32
C PRO A 85 -22.49 5.66 -18.90
N GLY A 86 -22.13 6.62 -18.03
CA GLY A 86 -22.56 6.64 -16.63
C GLY A 86 -21.75 5.73 -15.69
N THR A 87 -20.65 5.12 -16.16
CA THR A 87 -19.77 4.31 -15.30
C THR A 87 -19.13 5.17 -14.21
N THR A 88 -19.26 4.70 -12.97
CA THR A 88 -18.52 5.21 -11.82
C THR A 88 -17.41 4.24 -11.42
N VAL A 89 -16.33 4.80 -10.90
CA VAL A 89 -15.16 4.05 -10.44
C VAL A 89 -14.84 4.44 -8.99
N ARG A 90 -14.37 3.48 -8.20
CA ARG A 90 -14.00 3.71 -6.81
C ARG A 90 -12.50 3.89 -6.67
N VAL A 91 -12.07 5.09 -6.32
CA VAL A 91 -10.66 5.52 -6.33
C VAL A 91 -10.27 6.26 -5.06
N ALA A 92 -8.98 6.24 -4.71
CA ALA A 92 -8.45 6.94 -3.56
C ALA A 92 -8.08 8.39 -3.93
N PRO A 93 -8.57 9.39 -3.19
CA PRO A 93 -8.04 10.74 -3.28
C PRO A 93 -6.60 10.80 -2.72
N LEU A 94 -5.75 11.60 -3.34
CA LEU A 94 -4.33 11.73 -2.98
C LEU A 94 -4.06 12.99 -2.16
N MET A 95 -3.09 12.89 -1.26
CA MET A 95 -2.40 14.03 -0.68
C MET A 95 -1.61 14.79 -1.76
N ALA A 96 -1.22 16.04 -1.47
CA ALA A 96 -0.44 16.86 -2.40
C ALA A 96 0.92 16.25 -2.78
N ASP A 97 1.46 15.35 -1.95
CA ASP A 97 2.70 14.61 -2.21
C ASP A 97 2.48 13.25 -2.90
N GLY A 98 1.25 12.95 -3.33
CA GLY A 98 0.91 11.74 -4.08
C GLY A 98 0.57 10.52 -3.24
N ARG A 99 0.52 10.63 -1.91
CA ARG A 99 0.18 9.51 -1.02
C ARG A 99 -1.33 9.31 -0.88
N ASP A 100 -1.76 8.06 -0.92
CA ASP A 100 -3.08 7.60 -0.46
C ASP A 100 -3.03 7.02 0.96
N LYS A 101 -1.84 6.69 1.47
CA LYS A 101 -1.60 6.04 2.77
C LYS A 101 -0.52 6.76 3.56
N TRP A 102 -0.70 6.90 4.86
CA TRP A 102 0.24 7.58 5.75
C TRP A 102 0.09 7.09 7.20
N VAL A 103 0.82 7.73 8.11
CA VAL A 103 0.87 7.36 9.53
C VAL A 103 0.57 8.60 10.37
N GLU A 104 -0.28 8.45 11.39
CA GLU A 104 -0.63 9.54 12.31
C GLU A 104 -0.73 9.08 13.76
N SER A 105 -0.60 10.05 14.68
CA SER A 105 -0.90 9.82 16.09
C SER A 105 -2.38 9.47 16.28
N SER A 106 -2.67 8.43 17.07
CA SER A 106 -4.03 8.06 17.45
C SER A 106 -4.77 9.20 18.17
N GLN A 107 -4.06 10.11 18.83
CA GLN A 107 -4.63 11.26 19.54
C GLN A 107 -5.32 12.28 18.61
N LEU A 108 -4.98 12.26 17.31
CA LEU A 108 -5.63 13.12 16.32
C LEU A 108 -7.02 12.61 15.91
N TRP A 109 -7.37 11.39 16.31
CA TRP A 109 -8.56 10.69 15.84
C TRP A 109 -9.64 10.64 16.93
N PRO A 110 -10.82 11.24 16.70
CA PRO A 110 -11.93 11.17 17.64
C PRO A 110 -12.27 9.72 18.01
N GLY A 111 -12.45 9.44 19.30
CA GLY A 111 -12.80 8.10 19.80
C GLY A 111 -11.68 7.06 19.77
N ALA A 112 -10.49 7.37 19.25
CA ALA A 112 -9.41 6.39 19.13
C ALA A 112 -8.88 5.89 20.49
N SER A 113 -8.91 6.74 21.52
CA SER A 113 -8.52 6.40 22.89
C SER A 113 -9.44 5.37 23.56
N GLU A 114 -10.66 5.22 23.07
CA GLU A 114 -11.67 4.29 23.62
C GLU A 114 -11.60 2.90 22.97
N LEU A 115 -10.77 2.75 21.94
CA LEU A 115 -10.68 1.51 21.19
C LEU A 115 -9.89 0.45 21.95
N LYS A 116 -10.51 -0.73 22.11
CA LYS A 116 -9.85 -1.91 22.68
C LYS A 116 -8.67 -2.35 21.82
N ALA A 117 -7.56 -2.74 22.44
CA ALA A 117 -6.43 -3.33 21.74
C ALA A 117 -6.87 -4.50 20.85
N LEU A 118 -6.34 -4.55 19.63
CA LEU A 118 -6.62 -5.62 18.67
C LEU A 118 -5.53 -6.70 18.76
N PRO A 119 -5.87 -8.00 18.62
CA PRO A 119 -4.88 -9.07 18.63
C PRO A 119 -3.76 -8.82 17.59
N GLY A 120 -2.51 -8.94 18.05
CA GLY A 120 -1.32 -8.77 17.21
C GLY A 120 -0.99 -7.32 16.81
N VAL A 121 -1.79 -6.32 17.24
CA VAL A 121 -1.53 -4.91 16.97
C VAL A 121 -0.70 -4.32 18.10
N ILE A 122 0.55 -3.96 17.80
CA ILE A 122 1.60 -3.69 18.79
C ILE A 122 1.61 -2.22 19.25
N HIS A 123 1.06 -1.31 18.42
CA HIS A 123 1.18 0.14 18.63
C HIS A 123 -0.16 0.91 18.56
N THR A 124 -1.29 0.25 18.86
CA THR A 124 -2.62 0.86 18.80
C THR A 124 -2.77 2.12 19.66
N ASP A 125 -2.02 2.21 20.75
CA ASP A 125 -2.11 3.27 21.74
C ASP A 125 -1.47 4.59 21.26
N ARG A 126 -0.64 4.55 20.23
CA ARG A 126 0.16 5.72 19.79
C ARG A 126 -0.02 6.10 18.34
N VAL A 127 -0.16 5.12 17.44
CA VAL A 127 -0.03 5.37 15.99
C VAL A 127 -1.03 4.55 15.18
N LEU A 128 -1.61 5.17 14.16
CA LEU A 128 -2.53 4.56 13.19
C LEU A 128 -1.90 4.51 11.79
N ALA A 129 -2.13 3.42 11.07
CA ALA A 129 -1.90 3.34 9.63
C ALA A 129 -3.15 3.87 8.92
N VAL A 130 -3.05 5.08 8.38
CA VAL A 130 -4.16 5.79 7.75
C VAL A 130 -4.16 5.52 6.25
N ALA A 131 -5.35 5.27 5.70
CA ALA A 131 -5.60 5.27 4.26
C ALA A 131 -6.67 6.32 3.92
N ALA A 132 -6.58 6.90 2.73
CA ALA A 132 -7.66 7.66 2.15
C ALA A 132 -8.89 6.76 1.95
N ALA A 133 -10.04 7.18 2.45
CA ALA A 133 -11.29 6.52 2.13
C ALA A 133 -11.56 6.71 0.63
N ARG A 134 -11.73 5.60 -0.10
CA ARG A 134 -12.04 5.66 -1.53
C ARG A 134 -13.39 6.32 -1.75
N ILE A 135 -13.46 7.18 -2.75
CA ILE A 135 -14.66 7.88 -3.22
C ILE A 135 -15.12 7.28 -4.55
N GLU A 136 -16.40 7.45 -4.87
CA GLU A 136 -16.93 7.15 -6.20
C GLU A 136 -16.92 8.42 -7.04
N VAL A 137 -16.38 8.32 -8.26
CA VAL A 137 -16.36 9.38 -9.27
C VAL A 137 -16.74 8.80 -10.62
N SER A 138 -17.14 9.62 -11.58
CA SER A 138 -17.30 9.15 -12.96
C SER A 138 -15.96 8.73 -13.56
N ALA A 139 -16.00 7.79 -14.52
CA ALA A 139 -14.80 7.41 -15.27
C ALA A 139 -14.16 8.60 -16.01
N GLU A 140 -14.98 9.57 -16.44
CA GLU A 140 -14.53 10.81 -17.09
C GLU A 140 -13.76 11.73 -16.12
N GLU A 141 -14.29 11.95 -14.91
CA GLU A 141 -13.58 12.70 -13.87
C GLU A 141 -12.27 12.03 -13.46
N PHE A 142 -12.27 10.70 -13.34
CA PHE A 142 -11.05 9.95 -13.06
C PHE A 142 -10.01 10.12 -14.17
N ALA A 143 -10.41 9.98 -15.44
CA ALA A 143 -9.55 10.23 -16.58
C ALA A 143 -9.00 11.67 -16.61
N GLY A 144 -9.84 12.67 -16.30
CA GLY A 144 -9.41 14.06 -16.13
C GLY A 144 -8.33 14.20 -15.06
N SER A 145 -8.50 13.55 -13.91
CA SER A 145 -7.51 13.53 -12.84
C SER A 145 -6.15 12.97 -13.28
N LEU A 146 -6.13 11.93 -14.11
CA LEU A 146 -4.90 11.37 -14.67
C LEU A 146 -4.17 12.35 -15.61
N ARG A 147 -4.91 13.25 -16.27
CA ARG A 147 -4.35 14.35 -17.09
C ARG A 147 -3.92 15.57 -16.26
N GLY A 148 -4.18 15.56 -14.95
CA GLY A 148 -3.96 16.71 -14.07
C GLY A 148 -5.04 17.79 -14.21
N GLU A 149 -6.21 17.43 -14.75
CA GLU A 149 -7.36 18.31 -14.89
C GLU A 149 -8.30 18.21 -13.68
N GLY A 150 -9.17 19.21 -13.54
CA GLY A 150 -10.23 19.23 -12.52
C GLY A 150 -9.79 19.76 -11.15
N PRO A 151 -10.75 19.93 -10.22
CA PRO A 151 -10.45 20.34 -8.86
C PRO A 151 -9.70 19.23 -8.11
N LEU A 152 -8.75 19.61 -7.26
CA LEU A 152 -8.05 18.68 -6.36
C LEU A 152 -9.05 17.90 -5.50
N PRO A 153 -8.73 16.62 -5.21
CA PRO A 153 -7.41 15.99 -5.25
C PRO A 153 -7.17 15.20 -6.54
N ALA A 154 -5.90 14.92 -6.83
CA ALA A 154 -5.56 13.86 -7.76
C ALA A 154 -6.09 12.51 -7.26
N LEU A 155 -6.45 11.61 -8.17
CA LEU A 155 -7.10 10.35 -7.86
C LEU A 155 -6.20 9.17 -8.25
N TYR A 156 -6.33 8.09 -7.48
CA TYR A 156 -5.53 6.88 -7.66
C TYR A 156 -6.39 5.63 -7.55
N ALA A 157 -6.38 4.81 -8.60
CA ALA A 157 -6.82 3.43 -8.50
C ALA A 157 -5.67 2.63 -7.85
N ASP A 158 -5.76 2.34 -6.56
CA ASP A 158 -4.67 1.81 -5.73
C ASP A 158 -4.65 0.27 -5.61
N GLY A 159 -5.29 -0.43 -6.53
CA GLY A 159 -5.53 -1.88 -6.50
C GLY A 159 -6.77 -2.26 -5.67
N ALA A 160 -6.68 -3.39 -4.96
CA ALA A 160 -7.74 -3.95 -4.09
C ALA A 160 -8.99 -4.47 -4.83
N SER A 161 -8.76 -5.41 -5.76
CA SER A 161 -9.76 -6.04 -6.61
C SER A 161 -10.49 -5.05 -7.54
N ASN A 162 -9.86 -3.91 -7.83
CA ASN A 162 -10.50 -2.83 -8.57
C ASN A 162 -10.73 -3.17 -10.05
N LEU A 163 -9.97 -4.11 -10.65
CA LEU A 163 -10.29 -4.61 -11.99
C LEU A 163 -11.69 -5.24 -12.01
N GLU A 164 -12.05 -6.01 -10.99
CA GLU A 164 -13.35 -6.68 -10.91
C GLU A 164 -14.48 -5.69 -10.59
N HIS A 165 -14.30 -4.82 -9.59
CA HIS A 165 -15.40 -4.03 -9.04
C HIS A 165 -15.49 -2.58 -9.54
N SER A 166 -14.49 -2.06 -10.25
CA SER A 166 -14.50 -0.66 -10.72
C SER A 166 -14.06 -0.49 -12.16
N PHE A 167 -13.16 -1.36 -12.65
CA PHE A 167 -12.56 -1.22 -13.97
C PHE A 167 -12.84 -2.44 -14.87
N GLY A 168 -13.96 -3.14 -14.64
CA GLY A 168 -14.29 -4.37 -15.37
C GLY A 168 -14.41 -4.18 -16.88
N PHE A 169 -14.72 -2.96 -17.33
CA PHE A 169 -14.74 -2.58 -18.74
C PHE A 169 -13.36 -2.64 -19.42
N LEU A 170 -12.26 -2.65 -18.65
CA LEU A 170 -10.90 -2.82 -19.16
C LEU A 170 -10.45 -4.29 -19.24
N ALA A 171 -11.21 -5.22 -18.66
CA ALA A 171 -10.78 -6.62 -18.55
C ALA A 171 -10.53 -7.29 -19.91
N GLY A 172 -11.26 -6.88 -20.95
CA GLY A 172 -11.07 -7.39 -22.31
C GLY A 172 -9.73 -7.01 -22.96
N ASP A 173 -9.03 -6.04 -22.39
CA ASP A 173 -7.75 -5.55 -22.89
C ASP A 173 -6.56 -6.12 -22.10
N VAL A 174 -6.84 -6.79 -20.97
CA VAL A 174 -5.85 -7.42 -20.10
C VAL A 174 -5.86 -8.93 -20.36
N PRO A 175 -4.87 -9.48 -21.07
CA PRO A 175 -4.79 -10.91 -21.34
C PRO A 175 -4.53 -11.74 -20.08
N ALA A 176 -4.48 -13.06 -20.28
CA ALA A 176 -3.98 -13.96 -19.25
C ALA A 176 -2.53 -13.61 -18.84
N PRO A 177 -2.12 -13.95 -17.61
CA PRO A 177 -0.75 -13.71 -17.16
C PRO A 177 0.32 -14.30 -18.10
N PRO A 178 1.51 -13.69 -18.17
CA PRO A 178 2.63 -14.20 -18.97
C PRO A 178 2.97 -15.67 -18.71
N GLU A 179 3.33 -16.40 -19.77
CA GLU A 179 3.59 -17.85 -19.72
C GLU A 179 4.67 -18.24 -18.70
N VAL A 180 5.71 -17.41 -18.53
CA VAL A 180 6.77 -17.61 -17.52
C VAL A 180 6.22 -17.78 -16.09
N GLY A 181 5.04 -17.23 -15.80
CA GLY A 181 4.34 -17.37 -14.53
C GLY A 181 3.39 -18.57 -14.45
N ALA A 182 3.32 -19.46 -15.45
CA ALA A 182 2.30 -20.51 -15.53
C ALA A 182 2.32 -21.52 -14.37
N SER A 183 3.45 -21.68 -13.67
CA SER A 183 3.55 -22.51 -12.46
C SER A 183 3.06 -21.79 -11.19
N LEU A 184 2.68 -20.52 -11.27
CA LEU A 184 2.06 -19.76 -10.17
C LEU A 184 0.55 -19.95 -10.13
N LEU A 185 -0.02 -19.74 -8.94
CA LEU A 185 -1.46 -19.69 -8.74
C LEU A 185 -1.95 -18.24 -8.68
N PHE A 186 -2.50 -17.75 -9.78
CA PHE A 186 -3.05 -16.39 -9.85
C PHE A 186 -4.37 -16.30 -9.09
N ARG A 187 -4.40 -15.49 -8.03
CA ARG A 187 -5.59 -15.28 -7.18
C ARG A 187 -6.44 -14.10 -7.62
N ARG A 188 -5.80 -13.04 -8.11
CA ARG A 188 -6.43 -11.76 -8.42
C ARG A 188 -5.56 -10.95 -9.38
N THR A 189 -6.21 -10.10 -10.16
CA THR A 189 -5.57 -9.03 -10.93
C THR A 189 -6.00 -7.68 -10.36
N ASP A 190 -5.02 -6.83 -10.06
CA ASP A 190 -5.21 -5.47 -9.56
C ASP A 190 -4.70 -4.46 -10.59
N LEU A 191 -5.34 -3.30 -10.68
CA LEU A 191 -4.89 -2.19 -11.51
C LEU A 191 -4.35 -1.05 -10.64
N TRP A 192 -3.21 -0.50 -11.07
CA TRP A 192 -2.66 0.73 -10.50
C TRP A 192 -2.65 1.84 -11.55
N LEU A 193 -3.61 2.75 -11.45
CA LEU A 193 -3.80 3.85 -12.40
C LEU A 193 -3.75 5.18 -11.65
N GLY A 194 -2.73 5.99 -11.93
CA GLY A 194 -2.50 7.28 -11.28
C GLY A 194 -1.35 8.03 -11.95
N SER A 195 -1.26 9.34 -11.75
CA SER A 195 -0.22 10.17 -12.37
C SER A 195 1.07 10.21 -11.54
N ARG A 196 1.05 10.84 -10.37
CA ARG A 196 2.21 11.02 -9.48
C ARG A 196 1.94 10.41 -8.12
N THR A 197 1.89 9.07 -8.07
CA THR A 197 1.47 8.32 -6.89
C THR A 197 2.67 7.85 -6.08
N LEU A 198 2.54 7.86 -4.75
CA LEU A 198 3.51 7.32 -3.82
C LEU A 198 2.86 6.29 -2.92
N SER A 199 3.17 5.01 -3.16
CA SER A 199 2.81 3.91 -2.29
C SER A 199 3.82 3.83 -1.14
N THR A 200 3.34 3.79 0.10
CA THR A 200 4.22 3.66 1.28
C THR A 200 4.84 2.27 1.38
N LEU A 201 5.96 2.16 2.10
CA LEU A 201 6.61 0.86 2.33
C LEU A 201 5.66 -0.09 3.05
N HIS A 202 5.46 -1.28 2.48
CA HIS A 202 4.64 -2.34 3.02
C HIS A 202 5.18 -3.71 2.55
N PHE A 203 4.58 -4.78 3.03
CA PHE A 203 4.77 -6.12 2.49
C PHE A 203 3.41 -6.74 2.20
N ASP A 204 3.37 -7.61 1.19
CA ASP A 204 2.24 -8.47 0.90
C ASP A 204 2.63 -9.93 1.16
N ASN A 205 1.64 -10.77 1.48
CA ASN A 205 1.84 -12.19 1.73
C ASN A 205 1.57 -13.05 0.48
N TYR A 206 1.92 -12.53 -0.70
CA TYR A 206 1.76 -13.19 -2.00
C TYR A 206 2.95 -12.89 -2.91
N GLU A 207 3.19 -13.79 -3.86
CA GLU A 207 4.05 -13.49 -5.00
C GLU A 207 3.37 -12.48 -5.92
N ASN A 208 4.10 -11.45 -6.35
CA ASN A 208 3.56 -10.40 -7.21
C ASN A 208 4.24 -10.39 -8.57
N LEU A 209 3.46 -10.65 -9.63
CA LEU A 209 3.88 -10.45 -11.01
C LEU A 209 3.35 -9.11 -11.51
N PHE A 210 4.17 -8.07 -11.35
CA PHE A 210 3.80 -6.69 -11.68
C PHE A 210 4.13 -6.36 -13.15
N ALA A 211 3.11 -6.04 -13.95
CA ALA A 211 3.28 -5.61 -15.34
C ALA A 211 3.14 -4.09 -15.46
N GLN A 212 4.24 -3.41 -15.79
CA GLN A 212 4.22 -1.98 -16.12
C GLN A 212 3.72 -1.81 -17.57
N LEU A 213 2.55 -1.20 -17.74
CA LEU A 213 1.93 -1.04 -19.06
C LEU A 213 2.27 0.30 -19.70
N VAL A 214 2.05 1.41 -18.97
CA VAL A 214 2.23 2.77 -19.46
C VAL A 214 2.96 3.60 -18.41
N GLY A 215 3.97 4.36 -18.82
CA GLY A 215 4.79 5.16 -17.92
C GLY A 215 5.80 4.33 -17.13
N GLU A 216 6.25 4.85 -15.99
CA GLU A 216 7.34 4.29 -15.20
C GLU A 216 6.91 4.08 -13.73
N LYS A 217 7.51 3.07 -13.09
CA LYS A 217 7.34 2.81 -11.66
C LYS A 217 8.70 2.55 -11.04
N GLU A 218 9.04 3.35 -10.04
CA GLU A 218 10.23 3.17 -9.22
C GLU A 218 9.90 2.33 -7.98
N PHE A 219 10.69 1.30 -7.72
CA PHE A 219 10.55 0.43 -6.56
C PHE A 219 11.77 0.57 -5.65
N LEU A 220 11.52 0.82 -4.37
CA LEU A 220 12.48 0.58 -3.30
C LEU A 220 12.13 -0.75 -2.63
N LEU A 221 13.02 -1.73 -2.74
CA LEU A 221 12.81 -3.07 -2.17
C LEU A 221 13.70 -3.27 -0.94
N CYS A 222 13.12 -3.84 0.12
CA CYS A 222 13.84 -4.28 1.29
C CYS A 222 13.67 -5.80 1.42
N PRO A 223 14.76 -6.60 1.49
CA PRO A 223 14.63 -8.03 1.67
C PRO A 223 13.99 -8.34 3.05
N PRO A 224 13.25 -9.45 3.20
CA PRO A 224 12.64 -9.81 4.49
C PRO A 224 13.66 -9.93 5.64
N GLY A 225 14.92 -10.26 5.33
CA GLY A 225 16.00 -10.28 6.33
C GLY A 225 16.28 -8.93 7.00
N ASP A 226 15.87 -7.83 6.38
CA ASP A 226 16.04 -6.47 6.90
C ASP A 226 14.83 -5.99 7.75
N THR A 227 13.80 -6.82 7.94
CA THR A 227 12.64 -6.48 8.81
C THR A 227 13.04 -5.95 10.20
N PRO A 228 14.07 -6.47 10.89
CA PRO A 228 14.50 -5.94 12.19
C PRO A 228 15.00 -4.47 12.17
N PHE A 229 15.28 -3.91 10.99
CA PHE A 229 15.67 -2.50 10.82
C PHE A 229 14.47 -1.60 10.48
N LEU A 230 13.31 -2.18 10.25
CA LEU A 230 12.07 -1.47 9.94
C LEU A 230 11.21 -1.32 11.19
N VAL A 231 10.14 -0.52 11.09
CA VAL A 231 9.15 -0.41 12.17
C VAL A 231 8.44 -1.75 12.30
N GLU A 232 8.69 -2.46 13.41
CA GLU A 232 8.06 -3.72 13.72
C GLU A 232 6.64 -3.51 14.27
N GLY A 233 5.71 -4.39 13.89
CA GLY A 233 4.41 -4.52 14.52
C GLY A 233 3.24 -4.04 13.66
N ARG A 234 2.11 -4.72 13.85
CA ARG A 234 0.87 -4.35 13.16
C ARG A 234 0.35 -3.04 13.75
N LEU A 235 0.00 -2.11 12.88
CA LEU A 235 -0.66 -0.85 13.22
C LEU A 235 -2.18 -0.99 13.02
N ARG A 236 -2.98 -0.28 13.81
CA ARG A 236 -4.43 -0.21 13.57
C ARG A 236 -4.67 0.62 12.32
N LYS A 237 -5.48 0.09 11.39
CA LYS A 237 -5.91 0.82 10.20
C LYS A 237 -6.93 1.91 10.57
N ALA A 238 -6.87 3.06 9.91
CA ALA A 238 -7.90 4.09 9.96
C ALA A 238 -8.15 4.64 8.56
N TYR A 239 -9.36 5.15 8.31
CA TYR A 239 -9.74 5.71 7.02
C TYR A 239 -10.11 7.19 7.15
N ALA A 240 -9.39 8.06 6.43
CA ALA A 240 -9.66 9.49 6.41
C ALA A 240 -10.54 9.83 5.20
N THR A 241 -11.64 10.53 5.43
CA THR A 241 -12.59 10.89 4.38
C THR A 241 -12.21 12.21 3.74
N TRP A 242 -12.22 12.28 2.41
CA TRP A 242 -12.03 13.54 1.71
C TRP A 242 -13.33 14.34 1.68
N SER A 243 -13.29 15.61 2.07
CA SER A 243 -14.42 16.55 1.97
C SER A 243 -13.99 17.81 1.22
N GLY A 244 -14.69 18.13 0.13
CA GLY A 244 -14.65 19.46 -0.47
C GLY A 244 -15.71 20.34 0.17
N GLU A 245 -15.32 21.20 1.12
CA GLU A 245 -16.22 22.22 1.69
C GLU A 245 -15.76 23.62 1.26
N GLU A 246 -16.70 24.57 1.24
CA GLU A 246 -16.41 25.99 1.02
C GLU A 246 -15.40 26.49 2.08
N GLY A 247 -14.16 26.73 1.66
CA GLY A 247 -13.03 27.03 2.54
C GLY A 247 -11.77 26.20 2.26
N GLY A 248 -11.90 25.13 1.46
CA GLY A 248 -10.79 24.33 0.95
C GLY A 248 -11.00 22.83 1.17
N SER A 249 -10.54 22.02 0.22
CA SER A 249 -10.66 20.57 0.29
C SER A 249 -9.62 19.97 1.25
N ARG A 250 -10.05 19.07 2.15
CA ARG A 250 -9.16 18.42 3.13
C ARG A 250 -9.60 17.00 3.48
N PHE A 251 -8.65 16.22 4.01
CA PHE A 251 -8.95 14.98 4.71
C PHE A 251 -9.50 15.26 6.11
N ALA A 252 -10.64 14.65 6.42
CA ALA A 252 -11.28 14.68 7.72
C ALA A 252 -11.08 13.36 8.47
N ARG A 253 -10.91 13.48 9.79
CA ARG A 253 -10.81 12.37 10.74
C ARG A 253 -12.17 12.24 11.43
N THR A 254 -12.76 11.06 11.42
CA THR A 254 -14.08 10.81 12.00
C THR A 254 -14.00 9.72 13.06
N ALA A 255 -14.97 9.69 13.98
CA ALA A 255 -15.02 8.68 15.04
C ALA A 255 -15.16 7.24 14.51
N GLY A 256 -15.76 7.07 13.32
CA GLY A 256 -15.86 5.78 12.63
C GLY A 256 -14.67 5.44 11.74
N GLY A 257 -13.67 6.34 11.65
CA GLY A 257 -12.50 6.15 10.79
C GLY A 257 -11.56 5.03 11.24
N PRO A 258 -11.19 4.93 12.54
CA PRO A 258 -10.37 3.83 13.03
C PRO A 258 -11.10 2.47 12.94
N SER A 259 -10.42 1.46 12.42
CA SER A 259 -10.97 0.10 12.28
C SER A 259 -11.23 -0.57 13.64
N GLY A 260 -12.41 -1.18 13.77
CA GLY A 260 -12.88 -1.88 14.97
C GLY A 260 -12.42 -3.35 15.09
N GLY A 261 -11.74 -3.91 14.08
CA GLY A 261 -11.24 -5.29 14.09
C GLY A 261 -11.85 -6.26 13.09
N GLY A 262 -12.78 -5.83 12.23
CA GLY A 262 -13.28 -6.63 11.10
C GLY A 262 -12.52 -6.30 9.81
N GLY A 263 -11.71 -7.22 9.30
CA GLY A 263 -11.01 -7.07 8.03
C GLY A 263 -9.51 -7.33 8.14
N LEU A 264 -9.13 -8.62 8.19
CA LEU A 264 -7.92 -9.09 7.55
C LEU A 264 -8.22 -9.27 6.07
#